data_AF-A0A1P8YI20-F1
#
_entry.id   AF-A0A1P8YI20-F1
#
_cell.length_a   1.000
_cell.length_b   1.000
_cell.length_c   1.000
_cell.angle_alpha   90.00
_cell.angle_beta   90.00
_cell.angle_gamma   90.00
#
_symmetry.space_group_name_H-M   'P 1'
#
loop_
_entity.id
_entity.type
_entity.pdbx_description
1 polymer ?
#
loop_
_entity_poly.entity_id
_entity_poly.type
_entity_poly.pdbx_seq_one_letter_code
_entity_poly.pdbx_strand_id
1 'polypeptide(L)'
;MAYLDGLQESQFIVRERDPADRRRQIVTITKAGRTKLSEADKALDEVEATIFASLTARDRTLLDKLSARIYDAAAEVSATR
;
A
#
# COMPACT_ATOMS: atom_id res chain seq x y z
N MET A 1 1.44 -8.74 15.09
CA MET A 1 1.88 -8.39 13.71
C MET A 1 1.44 -9.52 12.78
N ALA A 2 0.18 -9.53 12.34
CA ALA A 2 -0.43 -10.67 11.62
C ALA A 2 -0.44 -10.52 10.09
N TYR A 3 -0.11 -9.33 9.56
CA TYR A 3 -0.23 -9.06 8.11
C TYR A 3 0.81 -9.83 7.27
N LEU A 4 2.05 -9.94 7.76
CA LEU A 4 3.10 -10.66 7.05
C LEU A 4 2.87 -12.18 7.05
N ASP A 5 2.22 -12.71 8.08
CA ASP A 5 2.02 -14.16 8.20
C ASP A 5 1.06 -14.64 7.11
N GLY A 6 -0.07 -13.95 6.89
CA GLY A 6 -1.00 -14.30 5.81
C GLY A 6 -0.40 -14.13 4.40
N LEU A 7 0.46 -13.12 4.20
CA LEU A 7 1.18 -12.95 2.94
C LEU A 7 2.21 -14.07 2.69
N GLN A 8 2.83 -14.57 3.75
CA GLN A 8 3.77 -15.68 3.67
C GLN A 8 3.06 -17.02 3.46
N GLU A 9 1.94 -17.26 4.16
CA GLU A 9 1.08 -18.43 3.96
C GLU A 9 0.57 -18.52 2.52
N SER A 10 0.24 -17.37 1.92
CA SER A 10 -0.16 -17.26 0.51
C SER A 10 1.01 -17.30 -0.47
N GLN A 11 2.25 -17.47 0.00
CA GLN A 11 3.48 -17.51 -0.79
C GLN A 11 3.76 -16.23 -1.61
N PHE A 12 3.16 -15.10 -1.23
CA PHE A 12 3.40 -13.81 -1.86
C PHE A 12 4.68 -13.13 -1.38
N ILE A 13 5.16 -13.50 -0.19
CA ILE A 13 6.45 -13.09 0.34
C ILE A 13 7.24 -14.29 0.86
N VAL A 14 8.56 -14.11 0.97
CA VAL A 14 9.45 -15.00 1.71
C VAL A 14 10.16 -14.17 2.79
N ARG A 15 10.34 -14.77 3.97
CA ARG A 15 11.06 -14.16 5.10
C ARG A 15 12.27 -15.00 5.45
N GLU A 16 13.44 -14.39 5.37
CA GLU A 16 14.71 -15.04 5.72
C GLU A 16 15.42 -14.21 6.79
N ARG A 17 16.22 -14.87 7.63
CA ARG A 17 17.08 -14.14 8.56
C ARG A 17 18.23 -13.53 7.78
N ASP A 18 18.56 -12.28 8.09
CA ASP A 18 19.73 -11.64 7.52
C ASP A 18 21.01 -12.40 7.95
N PRO A 19 21.85 -12.88 7.02
CA PRO A 19 23.08 -13.59 7.35
C PRO A 19 24.10 -12.70 8.10
N ALA A 20 24.03 -11.38 7.97
CA ALA A 20 24.94 -10.43 8.63
C ALA A 20 24.49 -10.02 10.04
N ASP A 21 23.19 -10.03 10.33
CA ASP A 21 22.63 -9.78 11.67
C ASP A 21 21.35 -10.60 11.88
N ARG A 22 21.45 -11.67 12.68
CA ARG A 22 20.34 -12.60 12.93
C ARG A 22 19.13 -11.96 13.63
N ARG A 23 19.25 -10.73 14.13
CA ARG A 23 18.12 -9.95 14.68
C ARG A 23 17.28 -9.29 13.58
N ARG A 24 17.77 -9.22 12.35
CA ARG A 24 17.06 -8.67 11.19
C ARG A 24 16.39 -9.77 10.39
N GLN A 25 15.28 -9.41 9.73
CA GLN A 25 14.65 -10.24 8.73
C GLN A 25 14.60 -9.52 7.39
N ILE A 26 14.93 -10.26 6.33
CA ILE A 26 14.79 -9.82 4.95
C ILE A 26 13.43 -10.34 4.48
N VAL A 27 12.55 -9.42 4.10
CA VAL A 27 11.25 -9.74 3.52
C VAL A 27 11.31 -9.46 2.03
N THR A 28 11.16 -10.50 1.22
CA THR A 28 11.26 -10.42 -0.24
C THR A 28 9.92 -10.78 -0.86
N ILE A 29 9.39 -9.89 -1.71
CA ILE A 29 8.20 -10.19 -2.50
C ILE A 29 8.53 -11.23 -3.58
N THR A 30 7.72 -12.28 -3.68
CA THR A 30 7.89 -13.33 -4.69
C THR A 30 7.36 -12.89 -6.04
N LYS A 31 7.63 -13.67 -7.09
CA LYS A 31 6.99 -13.46 -8.40
C LYS A 31 5.46 -13.54 -8.30
N ALA A 32 4.94 -14.52 -7.55
CA ALA A 32 3.51 -14.66 -7.31
C ALA A 32 2.94 -13.44 -6.56
N GLY A 33 3.66 -12.94 -5.55
CA GLY A 33 3.27 -11.73 -4.83
C GLY A 33 3.22 -10.49 -5.72
N ARG A 34 4.17 -10.32 -6.65
CA ARG A 34 4.15 -9.23 -7.63
C ARG A 34 2.95 -9.32 -8.58
N THR A 35 2.63 -10.52 -9.06
CA THR A 35 1.42 -10.74 -9.87
C THR A 35 0.17 -10.38 -9.07
N LYS A 36 0.07 -10.84 -7.82
CA LYS A 36 -1.09 -10.56 -6.99
C LYS A 36 -1.24 -9.07 -6.66
N LEU A 37 -0.13 -8.37 -6.41
CA LEU A 37 -0.13 -6.93 -6.24
C LEU A 37 -0.68 -6.23 -7.48
N SER A 38 -0.21 -6.60 -8.68
CA SER A 38 -0.72 -6.02 -9.93
C SER A 38 -2.21 -6.30 -10.16
N GLU A 39 -2.72 -7.45 -9.75
CA GLU A 39 -4.17 -7.73 -9.80
C GLU A 39 -4.95 -6.84 -8.83
N ALA A 40 -4.43 -6.64 -7.62
CA ALA A 40 -5.06 -5.77 -6.62
C ALA A 40 -5.06 -4.31 -7.08
N ASP A 41 -3.95 -3.83 -7.64
CA ASP A 41 -3.84 -2.47 -8.19
C ASP A 41 -4.89 -2.25 -9.30
N LYS A 42 -5.04 -3.20 -10.23
CA LYS A 42 -6.05 -3.10 -11.29
C LYS A 42 -7.49 -3.07 -10.74
N ALA A 43 -7.80 -3.92 -9.77
CA ALA A 43 -9.11 -3.92 -9.15
C ALA A 43 -9.40 -2.58 -8.44
N LEU A 44 -8.38 -1.98 -7.83
CA LEU A 44 -8.49 -0.66 -7.23
C LEU A 44 -8.73 0.42 -8.30
N ASP A 45 -7.95 0.41 -9.38
CA ASP A 45 -8.11 1.36 -10.50
C ASP A 45 -9.53 1.31 -11.09
N GLU A 46 -10.11 0.12 -11.25
CA GLU A 46 -11.48 -0.07 -11.76
C GLU A 46 -12.53 0.52 -10.83
N VAL A 47 -12.37 0.30 -9.52
CA VAL A 47 -13.26 0.84 -8.49
C VAL A 47 -13.14 2.36 -8.42
N GLU A 48 -11.92 2.90 -8.42
CA GLU A 48 -11.67 4.34 -8.42
C GLU A 48 -12.25 5.02 -9.66
N ALA A 49 -12.05 4.44 -10.85
CA ALA A 49 -12.62 4.94 -12.09
C ALA A 49 -14.15 5.03 -12.02
N THR A 50 -14.79 4.02 -11.41
CA THR A 50 -16.24 3.94 -11.24
C THR A 50 -16.75 4.96 -10.23
N ILE A 51 -16.17 5.00 -9.03
CA ILE A 51 -16.59 5.90 -7.95
C ILE A 51 -16.43 7.36 -8.36
N PHE A 52 -15.33 7.70 -9.02
CA PHE A 52 -15.04 9.07 -9.42
C PHE A 52 -15.53 9.42 -10.83
N ALA A 53 -16.35 8.58 -11.47
CA ALA A 53 -16.82 8.78 -12.85
C ALA A 53 -17.50 10.14 -13.08
N SER A 54 -18.13 10.72 -12.04
CA SER A 54 -18.78 12.03 -12.10
C SER A 54 -17.82 13.22 -11.98
N LEU A 55 -16.56 13.01 -11.59
CA LEU A 55 -15.57 14.07 -11.41
C LEU A 55 -14.75 14.26 -12.68
N THR A 56 -14.55 15.53 -13.07
CA THR A 56 -13.61 15.86 -14.14
C THR A 56 -12.18 15.56 -13.71
N ALA A 57 -11.24 15.41 -14.65
CA ALA A 57 -9.83 15.22 -14.33
C ALA A 57 -9.26 16.35 -13.45
N ARG A 58 -9.76 17.57 -13.63
CA ARG A 58 -9.41 18.74 -12.81
C ARG A 58 -9.91 18.59 -11.38
N ASP A 59 -11.15 18.15 -11.19
CA ASP A 59 -11.74 17.97 -9.85
C ASP A 59 -11.06 16.82 -9.11
N ARG A 60 -10.71 15.72 -9.79
CA ARG A 60 -9.93 14.63 -9.22
C ARG A 60 -8.56 15.11 -8.74
N THR A 61 -7.86 15.89 -9.56
CA THR A 61 -6.57 16.49 -9.19
C THR A 61 -6.70 17.43 -7.99
N LEU A 62 -7.80 18.19 -7.90
CA LEU A 62 -8.04 19.07 -6.77
C LEU A 62 -8.34 18.28 -5.49
N LEU A 63 -9.17 17.24 -5.58
CA LEU A 63 -9.50 16.37 -4.47
C LEU A 63 -8.25 15.69 -3.90
N ASP A 64 -7.38 15.17 -4.76
CA ASP A 64 -6.10 14.56 -4.38
C ASP A 64 -5.23 15.54 -3.58
N LYS A 65 -5.02 16.75 -4.12
CA LYS A 65 -4.26 17.81 -3.44
C LYS A 65 -4.84 18.21 -2.09
N LEU A 66 -6.16 18.34 -1.98
CA LEU A 66 -6.81 18.71 -0.73
C LEU A 66 -6.72 17.57 0.30
N SER A 67 -6.88 16.33 -0.14
CA SER A 67 -6.78 15.14 0.73
C SER A 67 -5.36 14.97 1.28
N ALA A 68 -4.34 15.15 0.44
CA ALA A 68 -2.93 15.11 0.87
C ALA A 68 -2.65 16.17 1.96
N ARG A 69 -3.10 17.41 1.76
CA ARG A 69 -2.94 18.47 2.77
C ARG A 69 -3.62 18.15 4.11
N ILE A 70 -4.80 17.53 4.08
CA ILE A 70 -5.49 17.09 5.30
C ILE A 70 -4.69 15.97 5.99
N TYR A 71 -4.18 15.01 5.21
CA TYR A 71 -3.38 13.91 5.73
C TYR A 71 -2.10 14.40 6.42
N ASP A 72 -1.37 15.31 5.78
CA ASP A 72 -0.14 15.91 6.33
C ASP A 72 -0.42 16.64 7.65
N ALA A 73 -1.47 17.47 7.69
CA ALA A 73 -1.87 18.15 8.91
C ALA A 73 -2.28 17.17 10.03
N ALA A 74 -2.96 16.07 9.70
CA ALA A 74 -3.33 15.05 10.67
C ALA A 74 -2.11 14.27 11.21
N ALA A 75 -1.10 14.05 10.36
CA ALA A 75 0.16 13.42 10.75
C ALA A 75 0.96 14.30 11.73
N GLU A 76 1.01 15.62 11.50
CA GLU A 76 1.65 16.57 12.42
C GLU A 76 0.98 16.61 13.80
N VAL A 77 -0.35 16.58 13.85
CA VAL A 77 -1.11 16.52 15.11
C VAL A 77 -0.84 15.21 15.85
N SER A 78 -0.74 14.09 15.14
CA SER A 78 -0.47 12.78 15.73
C SER A 78 0.97 12.64 16.22
N ALA A 79 1.94 13.29 15.56
CA ALA A 79 3.35 13.28 15.97
C ALA A 79 3.64 14.17 17.20
N THR A 80 2.76 15.13 17.51
CA THR A 80 2.89 16.03 18.67
C THR A 80 2.31 15.41 19.96
N ARG A 81 1.66 14.25 19.87
CA ARG A 81 0.94 13.58 20.97
C ARG A 81 1.64 12.29 21.38
#